data_AF-A0A448XX86-F1
#
_entry.id   AF-A0A448XX86-F1
#
_cell.length_a   1.000
_cell.length_b   1.000
_cell.length_c   1.000
_cell.angle_alpha   90.00
_cell.angle_beta   90.00
_cell.angle_gamma   90.00
#
_symmetry.space_group_name_H-M   'P 1'
#
loop_
_entity.id
_entity.type
_entity.pdbx_description
1 polymer ?
#
loop_
_entity_poly.entity_id
_entity_poly.type
_entity_poly.pdbx_seq_one_letter_code
_entity_poly.pdbx_strand_id
1 'polypeptide(L)'
;MAYDFGSQTLGIANPFKKEGLFRAVGGGLVLALAIYAVAGVPDLFAENKVRGYTLLGVAFVLIVSGIKHCAVGILQLMRFFVGRTVPTSLAYNHSVSEQDAAQAEKKSLLYSKESLHAMLMGRRNTTFEEPRGWLARLVHSVLPKLTFLPFPLRHLSQEIIAMAVTFLVALLAFAIVYFLVSNGLAGEVAKVLVMPLLSILLLVYLIANWGSTAKGIHNEGNSQLAKASSLSLGVIIGLAIVVPLGAGVFLDELVGRDIDKVQAWANTFPLFSAWANLALLLVCVIAVMALIMPLLYKRMGQVTPKTEVSEFRANMQESVHPNEIFINIENIVLANRRYREVPNRIYADFDPRLKEQAEGKGSFEGELLIETQPTLTDGVTLPEKKKMALTAVAQVAVVAAAILFYVGGLQLAEVLDLVIRQGVNTDAQINTAITMGNNLIWLIFAWLTVRGAANVMNKASHMFWGEMTFSSLLMFMKTEGTYTESRVSTGMAIHDSTRSENVVVRSSITPWIITSRINTSIFATSGMNNLESPRFIMGMNKNDTELGEIVTEIKAFLRGRETIASITNEADLANAGTIHQVNQQTRSHNDTPQSKITLEQEEDAAGFLRNNADKEDENKS
;
A
#
# COMPACT_ATOMS: atom_id res chain seq x y z
N MET A 1 2.42 13.91 3.40
CA MET A 1 2.61 15.09 2.52
C MET A 1 1.96 16.35 3.11
N ALA A 2 2.16 17.54 2.50
CA ALA A 2 1.32 18.72 2.79
C ALA A 2 -0.10 18.48 2.23
N TYR A 3 -1.14 18.88 2.97
CA TYR A 3 -2.53 18.72 2.57
C TYR A 3 -2.84 19.64 1.38
N ASP A 4 -2.98 19.06 0.19
CA ASP A 4 -3.29 19.81 -1.02
C ASP A 4 -4.80 20.03 -1.13
N PHE A 5 -5.24 21.29 -0.99
CA PHE A 5 -6.63 21.68 -0.85
C PHE A 5 -7.25 22.06 -2.20
N GLY A 6 -8.39 21.45 -2.54
CA GLY A 6 -9.25 21.86 -3.65
C GLY A 6 -10.70 22.05 -3.21
N SER A 7 -11.47 22.79 -3.99
CA SER A 7 -12.89 23.05 -3.75
C SER A 7 -13.74 21.75 -3.76
N GLN A 8 -13.33 20.74 -4.54
CA GLN A 8 -13.95 19.42 -4.57
C GLN A 8 -13.13 18.42 -3.73
N THR A 9 -13.72 17.89 -2.65
CA THR A 9 -13.08 16.87 -1.80
C THR A 9 -13.37 15.46 -2.33
N LEU A 10 -12.54 14.45 -2.04
CA LEU A 10 -12.78 13.04 -2.42
C LEU A 10 -13.93 12.36 -1.65
N GLY A 11 -14.47 12.99 -0.60
CA GLY A 11 -15.65 12.50 0.13
C GLY A 11 -15.44 11.22 0.94
N ILE A 12 -14.19 10.86 1.23
CA ILE A 12 -13.84 9.64 1.99
C ILE A 12 -14.13 9.88 3.47
N ALA A 13 -15.05 9.09 4.05
CA ALA A 13 -15.37 9.14 5.46
C ALA A 13 -14.25 8.51 6.32
N ASN A 14 -14.09 9.00 7.55
CA ASN A 14 -13.13 8.44 8.50
C ASN A 14 -13.55 7.00 8.90
N PRO A 15 -12.78 5.96 8.55
CA PRO A 15 -13.13 4.58 8.88
C PRO A 15 -12.85 4.23 10.35
N PHE A 16 -12.04 5.03 11.04
CA PHE A 16 -11.57 4.76 12.40
C PHE A 16 -12.47 5.32 13.49
N LYS A 17 -13.56 6.02 13.19
CA LYS A 17 -14.40 6.64 14.23
C LYS A 17 -14.88 5.64 15.28
N LYS A 18 -15.38 4.48 14.85
CA LYS A 18 -15.84 3.43 15.77
C LYS A 18 -14.67 2.86 16.57
N GLU A 19 -13.56 2.56 15.90
CA GLU A 19 -12.34 2.09 16.57
C GLU A 19 -11.81 3.08 17.62
N GLY A 20 -11.69 4.34 17.23
CA GLY A 20 -11.20 5.45 18.05
C GLY A 20 -12.06 5.66 19.28
N LEU A 21 -13.39 5.52 19.17
CA LEU A 21 -14.30 5.59 20.31
C LEU A 21 -13.98 4.50 21.34
N PHE A 22 -13.89 3.24 20.91
CA PHE A 22 -13.53 2.14 21.81
C PHE A 22 -12.17 2.38 22.46
N ARG A 23 -11.15 2.79 21.68
CA ARG A 23 -9.81 3.06 22.21
C ARG A 23 -9.79 4.22 23.20
N ALA A 24 -10.52 5.30 22.93
CA ALA A 24 -10.65 6.44 23.84
C ALA A 24 -11.31 6.01 25.16
N VAL A 25 -12.39 5.22 25.10
CA VAL A 25 -13.04 4.66 26.31
C VAL A 25 -12.09 3.74 27.07
N GLY A 26 -11.39 2.83 26.40
CA GLY A 26 -10.40 1.95 27.01
C GLY A 26 -9.28 2.73 27.70
N GLY A 27 -8.76 3.78 27.05
CA GLY A 27 -7.75 4.68 27.62
C GLY A 27 -8.28 5.46 28.82
N GLY A 28 -9.53 5.94 28.75
CA GLY A 28 -10.23 6.59 29.85
C GLY A 28 -10.39 5.69 31.07
N LEU A 29 -10.71 4.41 30.88
CA LEU A 29 -10.80 3.43 31.98
C LEU A 29 -9.42 3.16 32.62
N VAL A 30 -8.36 3.08 31.81
CA VAL A 30 -6.98 2.97 32.35
C VAL A 30 -6.60 4.21 33.15
N LEU A 31 -7.00 5.41 32.69
CA LEU A 31 -6.80 6.65 33.44
C LEU A 31 -7.59 6.68 34.74
N ALA A 32 -8.84 6.22 34.75
CA ALA A 32 -9.65 6.13 35.96
C ALA A 32 -8.99 5.19 36.99
N LEU A 33 -8.46 4.05 36.56
CA LEU A 33 -7.66 3.15 37.41
C LEU A 33 -6.40 3.86 37.93
N ALA A 34 -5.73 4.65 37.09
CA ALA A 34 -4.54 5.39 37.51
C ALA A 34 -4.85 6.47 38.56
N ILE A 35 -5.96 7.20 38.40
CA ILE A 35 -6.43 8.18 39.39
C ILE A 35 -6.79 7.49 40.70
N TYR A 36 -7.47 6.35 40.64
CA TYR A 36 -7.74 5.52 41.81
C TYR A 36 -6.44 5.09 42.52
N ALA A 37 -5.43 4.65 41.75
CA ALA A 37 -4.12 4.30 42.29
C ALA A 37 -3.44 5.49 42.99
N VAL A 38 -3.47 6.70 42.41
CA VAL A 38 -2.94 7.91 43.03
C VAL A 38 -3.68 8.28 44.32
N ALA A 39 -5.01 8.13 44.33
CA ALA A 39 -5.82 8.47 45.50
C ALA A 39 -5.47 7.62 46.74
N GLY A 40 -5.03 6.38 46.56
CA GLY A 40 -4.57 5.51 47.66
C GLY A 40 -3.14 5.75 48.14
N VAL A 41 -2.36 6.58 47.44
CA VAL A 41 -0.95 6.84 47.76
C VAL A 41 -0.74 7.52 49.13
N PRO A 42 -1.52 8.55 49.55
CA PRO A 42 -1.33 9.20 50.85
C PRO A 42 -1.46 8.27 52.05
N ASP A 43 -2.48 7.41 52.06
CA ASP A 43 -2.73 6.45 53.15
C ASP A 43 -1.56 5.46 53.26
N LEU A 44 -1.11 4.94 52.11
CA LEU A 44 0.05 4.05 52.05
C LEU A 44 1.36 4.74 52.43
N PHE A 45 1.53 6.04 52.17
CA PHE A 45 2.69 6.80 52.64
C PHE A 45 2.68 6.98 54.16
N ALA A 46 1.50 7.18 54.75
CA ALA A 46 1.34 7.31 56.20
C ALA A 46 1.70 5.99 56.91
N GLU A 47 1.29 4.84 56.35
CA GLU A 47 1.63 3.52 56.88
C GLU A 47 3.09 3.12 56.60
N ASN A 48 3.52 3.31 55.34
CA ASN A 48 4.78 2.79 54.84
C ASN A 48 5.32 3.51 53.60
N LYS A 49 6.40 4.27 53.80
CA LYS A 49 7.08 5.00 52.72
C LYS A 49 7.48 4.11 51.53
N VAL A 50 7.94 2.87 51.75
CA VAL A 50 8.34 1.96 50.66
C VAL A 50 7.12 1.61 49.79
N ARG A 51 5.97 1.32 50.43
CA ARG A 51 4.73 1.01 49.70
C ARG A 51 4.19 2.23 48.96
N GLY A 52 4.20 3.40 49.61
CA GLY A 52 3.82 4.67 48.99
C GLY A 52 4.63 5.00 47.74
N TYR A 53 5.97 4.93 47.80
CA TYR A 53 6.82 5.19 46.63
C TYR A 53 6.63 4.17 45.51
N THR A 54 6.47 2.88 45.83
CA THR A 54 6.24 1.83 44.84
C THR A 54 4.93 2.06 44.09
N LEU A 55 3.84 2.34 44.82
CA LEU A 55 2.54 2.61 44.21
C LEU A 55 2.55 3.90 43.39
N LEU A 56 3.26 4.94 43.84
CA LEU A 56 3.43 6.17 43.08
C LEU A 56 4.08 5.91 41.71
N GLY A 57 5.11 5.06 41.66
CA GLY A 57 5.75 4.65 40.41
C GLY A 57 4.80 3.88 39.48
N VAL A 58 4.01 2.96 40.03
CA VAL A 58 2.98 2.19 39.29
C VAL A 58 1.92 3.14 38.73
N ALA A 59 1.41 4.06 39.55
CA ALA A 59 0.42 5.04 39.15
C ALA A 59 0.93 5.95 38.03
N PHE A 60 2.18 6.41 38.11
CA PHE A 60 2.81 7.21 37.04
C PHE A 60 2.82 6.47 35.69
N VAL A 61 3.23 5.19 35.69
CA VAL A 61 3.23 4.37 34.46
C VAL A 61 1.81 4.20 33.90
N LEU A 62 0.81 3.98 34.77
CA LEU A 62 -0.59 3.88 34.37
C LEU A 62 -1.13 5.18 33.78
N ILE A 63 -0.79 6.34 34.36
CA ILE A 63 -1.17 7.66 33.82
C ILE A 63 -0.59 7.83 32.42
N VAL A 64 0.72 7.65 32.24
CA VAL A 64 1.38 7.83 30.94
C VAL A 64 0.79 6.88 29.89
N SER A 65 0.57 5.62 30.27
CA SER A 65 -0.04 4.62 29.38
C SER A 65 -1.49 4.98 29.03
N GLY A 66 -2.29 5.39 30.01
CA GLY A 66 -3.68 5.78 29.83
C GLY A 66 -3.83 7.02 28.94
N ILE A 67 -3.01 8.06 29.16
CA ILE A 67 -2.98 9.28 28.34
C ILE A 67 -2.63 8.90 26.90
N LYS A 68 -1.55 8.13 26.69
CA LYS A 68 -1.12 7.75 25.35
C LYS A 68 -2.19 6.96 24.60
N HIS A 69 -2.82 5.98 25.26
CA HIS A 69 -3.85 5.15 24.64
C HIS A 69 -5.12 5.95 24.33
N CYS A 70 -5.54 6.82 25.25
CA CYS A 70 -6.67 7.72 25.07
C CYS A 70 -6.41 8.72 23.92
N ALA A 71 -5.22 9.32 23.87
CA ALA A 71 -4.83 10.27 22.83
C ALA A 71 -4.87 9.64 21.43
N VAL A 72 -4.39 8.39 21.28
CA VAL A 72 -4.50 7.65 20.01
C VAL A 72 -5.97 7.46 19.61
N GLY A 73 -6.84 7.09 20.56
CA GLY A 73 -8.28 6.95 20.30
C GLY A 73 -8.95 8.26 19.90
N ILE A 74 -8.61 9.36 20.59
CA ILE A 74 -9.11 10.70 20.28
C ILE A 74 -8.64 11.15 18.89
N LEU A 75 -7.37 10.94 18.54
CA LEU A 75 -6.84 11.26 17.21
C LEU A 75 -7.59 10.50 16.11
N GLN A 76 -7.99 9.26 16.36
CA GLN A 76 -8.82 8.47 15.44
C GLN A 76 -10.25 9.00 15.27
N LEU A 77 -10.79 9.73 16.25
CA LEU A 77 -12.11 10.38 16.17
C LEU A 77 -12.07 11.70 15.38
N MET A 78 -10.90 12.32 15.30
CA MET A 78 -10.72 13.59 14.59
C MET A 78 -10.95 13.47 13.08
N ARG A 79 -10.92 14.62 12.40
CA ARG A 79 -11.12 14.69 10.96
C ARG A 79 -10.06 13.84 10.23
N PHE A 80 -10.53 13.04 9.28
CA PHE A 80 -9.68 12.29 8.37
C PHE A 80 -9.29 13.20 7.20
N PHE A 81 -8.02 13.58 7.17
CA PHE A 81 -7.48 14.49 6.15
C PHE A 81 -7.01 13.68 4.94
N VAL A 82 -7.56 13.98 3.77
CA VAL A 82 -7.31 13.30 2.51
C VAL A 82 -7.04 14.40 1.48
N GLY A 83 -5.84 14.39 0.89
CA GLY A 83 -5.47 15.33 -0.19
C GLY A 83 -6.18 15.01 -1.51
N ARG A 84 -5.85 15.75 -2.58
CA ARG A 84 -6.40 15.47 -3.93
C ARG A 84 -5.68 14.32 -4.65
N THR A 85 -4.42 14.11 -4.32
CA THR A 85 -3.49 13.20 -5.01
C THR A 85 -3.60 11.76 -4.52
N VAL A 86 -4.12 11.57 -3.31
CA VAL A 86 -4.35 10.24 -2.72
C VAL A 86 -5.52 9.50 -3.40
N PRO A 87 -5.52 8.15 -3.40
CA PRO A 87 -4.54 7.25 -2.79
C PRO A 87 -3.21 7.24 -3.54
N THR A 88 -2.12 6.73 -2.95
CA THR A 88 -0.81 6.65 -3.63
C THR A 88 -0.87 6.02 -5.04
N SER A 89 -0.04 6.54 -5.94
CA SER A 89 0.18 6.03 -7.30
C SER A 89 0.68 4.58 -7.30
N LEU A 90 0.43 3.83 -8.37
CA LEU A 90 0.96 2.45 -8.50
C LEU A 90 2.46 2.45 -8.77
N ALA A 91 2.86 3.32 -9.70
CA ALA A 91 4.24 3.57 -10.09
C ALA A 91 4.53 5.09 -10.06
N TYR A 92 5.75 5.48 -10.42
CA TYR A 92 6.16 6.88 -10.36
C TYR A 92 5.34 7.71 -11.36
N ASN A 93 4.70 8.77 -10.87
CA ASN A 93 3.86 9.64 -11.67
C ASN A 93 4.71 10.72 -12.36
N HIS A 94 4.66 10.76 -13.68
CA HIS A 94 5.36 11.72 -14.54
C HIS A 94 4.50 12.93 -14.91
N SER A 95 3.25 13.03 -14.43
CA SER A 95 2.39 14.18 -14.69
C SER A 95 3.02 15.48 -14.20
N VAL A 96 3.11 16.47 -15.09
CA VAL A 96 3.80 17.76 -14.85
C VAL A 96 3.18 18.54 -13.70
N SER A 97 1.85 18.46 -13.52
CA SER A 97 1.12 19.16 -12.46
C SER A 97 1.27 18.51 -11.07
N GLU A 98 1.82 17.31 -10.98
CA GLU A 98 1.80 16.46 -9.78
C GLU A 98 3.22 16.07 -9.31
N GLN A 99 4.26 16.81 -9.75
CA GLN A 99 5.66 16.45 -9.48
C GLN A 99 6.02 16.41 -7.99
N ASP A 100 5.51 17.36 -7.20
CA ASP A 100 5.76 17.41 -5.76
C ASP A 100 5.15 16.20 -5.04
N ALA A 101 3.92 15.84 -5.43
CA ALA A 101 3.24 14.65 -4.92
C ALA A 101 3.96 13.36 -5.36
N ALA A 102 4.37 13.27 -6.63
CA ALA A 102 5.11 12.13 -7.17
C ALA A 102 6.43 11.88 -6.42
N GLN A 103 7.16 12.95 -6.10
CA GLN A 103 8.43 12.85 -5.37
C GLN A 103 8.22 12.41 -3.91
N ALA A 104 7.16 12.88 -3.26
CA ALA A 104 6.82 12.47 -1.90
C ALA A 104 6.32 11.01 -1.83
N GLU A 105 5.55 10.56 -2.83
CA GLU A 105 5.03 9.20 -2.94
C GLU A 105 6.10 8.16 -3.27
N LYS A 106 7.26 8.56 -3.79
CA LYS A 106 8.32 7.67 -4.30
C LYS A 106 8.71 6.52 -3.35
N LYS A 107 8.67 6.75 -2.04
CA LYS A 107 9.00 5.73 -1.02
C LYS A 107 7.89 4.70 -0.79
N SER A 108 6.67 5.01 -1.18
CA SER A 108 5.47 4.19 -0.98
C SER A 108 5.05 3.42 -2.24
N LEU A 109 5.75 3.59 -3.36
CA LEU A 109 5.43 2.93 -4.63
C LEU A 109 5.83 1.45 -4.60
N LEU A 110 4.95 0.59 -5.10
CA LEU A 110 5.18 -0.85 -5.17
C LEU A 110 5.56 -1.33 -6.58
N TYR A 111 5.04 -0.66 -7.62
CA TYR A 111 5.19 -1.08 -9.01
C TYR A 111 6.11 -0.12 -9.76
N SER A 112 6.73 -0.64 -10.83
CA SER A 112 7.38 0.15 -11.87
C SER A 112 6.54 0.19 -13.15
N LYS A 113 6.84 1.13 -14.06
CA LYS A 113 6.27 1.17 -15.42
C LYS A 113 6.34 -0.19 -16.10
N GLU A 114 7.50 -0.83 -16.06
CA GLU A 114 7.77 -2.11 -16.71
C GLU A 114 6.92 -3.22 -16.09
N SER A 115 6.74 -3.21 -14.77
CA SER A 115 5.91 -4.20 -14.09
C SER A 115 4.44 -4.07 -14.46
N LEU A 116 3.90 -2.84 -14.50
CA LEU A 116 2.51 -2.58 -14.90
C LEU A 116 2.26 -2.93 -16.36
N HIS A 117 3.20 -2.56 -17.24
CA HIS A 117 3.16 -2.95 -18.64
C HIS A 117 3.18 -4.49 -18.80
N ALA A 118 4.05 -5.18 -18.08
CA ALA A 118 4.12 -6.64 -18.11
C ALA A 118 2.90 -7.32 -17.49
N MET A 119 2.18 -6.67 -16.56
CA MET A 119 0.90 -7.16 -16.04
C MET A 119 -0.20 -7.12 -17.11
N LEU A 120 -0.31 -6.00 -17.83
CA LEU A 120 -1.28 -5.82 -18.92
C LEU A 120 -1.00 -6.78 -20.08
N MET A 121 0.24 -6.78 -20.59
CA MET A 121 0.65 -7.63 -21.72
C MET A 121 0.60 -9.12 -21.38
N GLY A 122 1.14 -9.47 -20.21
CA GLY A 122 1.23 -10.86 -19.78
C GLY A 122 -0.05 -11.40 -19.14
N ARG A 123 -1.11 -10.58 -19.03
CA ARG A 123 -2.38 -10.93 -18.36
C ARG A 123 -2.14 -11.60 -17.00
N ARG A 124 -1.21 -11.03 -16.24
CA ARG A 124 -0.70 -11.58 -14.97
C ARG A 124 -0.69 -10.53 -13.89
N ASN A 125 -0.75 -10.96 -12.64
CA ASN A 125 -0.69 -10.06 -11.49
C ASN A 125 0.58 -10.32 -10.67
N THR A 126 1.53 -9.38 -10.69
CA THR A 126 2.80 -9.49 -9.97
C THR A 126 2.69 -9.27 -8.46
N THR A 127 1.52 -8.84 -7.97
CA THR A 127 1.23 -8.64 -6.53
C THR A 127 1.20 -9.97 -5.76
N PHE A 128 0.82 -11.05 -6.45
CA PHE A 128 0.63 -12.37 -5.85
C PHE A 128 1.92 -13.19 -5.94
N GLU A 129 2.82 -12.95 -5.00
CA GLU A 129 4.05 -13.74 -4.86
C GLU A 129 3.83 -15.05 -4.11
N GLU A 130 4.65 -16.05 -4.45
CA GLU A 130 4.68 -17.33 -3.76
C GLU A 130 5.26 -17.21 -2.34
N PRO A 131 4.69 -17.94 -1.36
CA PRO A 131 5.19 -17.94 0.00
C PRO A 131 6.58 -18.59 0.08
N ARG A 132 7.50 -17.90 0.77
CA ARG A 132 8.86 -18.39 1.05
C ARG A 132 8.94 -18.95 2.47
N GLY A 133 9.50 -20.14 2.62
CA GLY A 133 9.68 -20.82 3.92
C GLY A 133 8.64 -21.92 4.20
N TRP A 134 9.00 -22.87 5.06
CA TRP A 134 8.19 -24.05 5.35
C TRP A 134 6.84 -23.69 5.99
N LEU A 135 6.85 -22.78 6.96
CA LEU A 135 5.65 -22.39 7.70
C LEU A 135 4.68 -21.61 6.81
N ALA A 136 5.20 -20.66 6.03
CA ALA A 136 4.38 -19.92 5.07
C ALA A 136 3.75 -20.85 4.04
N ARG A 137 4.51 -21.83 3.51
CA ARG A 137 3.95 -22.85 2.61
C ARG A 137 2.88 -23.70 3.27
N LEU A 138 3.07 -24.10 4.53
CA LEU A 138 2.06 -24.85 5.29
C LEU A 138 0.78 -24.02 5.46
N VAL A 139 0.90 -22.76 5.89
CA VAL A 139 -0.24 -21.84 6.05
C VAL A 139 -1.01 -21.69 4.74
N HIS A 140 -0.30 -21.46 3.63
CA HIS A 140 -0.91 -21.31 2.32
C HIS A 140 -1.44 -22.64 1.75
N SER A 141 -0.98 -23.80 2.25
CA SER A 141 -1.57 -25.10 1.90
C SER A 141 -2.92 -25.31 2.60
N VAL A 142 -3.05 -24.87 3.86
CA VAL A 142 -4.32 -24.92 4.61
C VAL A 142 -5.30 -23.85 4.12
N LEU A 143 -4.79 -22.66 3.77
CA LEU A 143 -5.58 -21.50 3.33
C LEU A 143 -5.11 -21.05 1.94
N PRO A 144 -5.44 -21.77 0.86
CA PRO A 144 -4.91 -21.49 -0.49
C PRO A 144 -5.30 -20.10 -1.01
N LYS A 145 -6.49 -19.60 -0.62
CA LYS A 145 -6.97 -18.26 -1.01
C LYS A 145 -6.20 -17.12 -0.33
N LEU A 146 -5.36 -17.41 0.66
CA LEU A 146 -4.53 -16.40 1.33
C LEU A 146 -3.56 -15.73 0.37
N THR A 147 -3.04 -16.46 -0.63
CA THR A 147 -2.10 -15.92 -1.64
C THR A 147 -2.66 -14.71 -2.36
N PHE A 148 -3.98 -14.64 -2.53
CA PHE A 148 -4.66 -13.57 -3.25
C PHE A 148 -5.11 -12.41 -2.35
N LEU A 149 -4.78 -12.43 -1.06
CA LEU A 149 -5.03 -11.30 -0.17
C LEU A 149 -3.96 -10.21 -0.30
N PRO A 150 -4.27 -8.94 0.04
CA PRO A 150 -3.26 -7.90 0.13
C PRO A 150 -2.12 -8.31 1.07
N PHE A 151 -0.91 -7.82 0.81
CA PHE A 151 0.28 -8.19 1.57
C PHE A 151 0.10 -8.05 3.10
N PRO A 152 -0.47 -6.94 3.64
CA PRO A 152 -0.65 -6.79 5.09
C PRO A 152 -1.52 -7.88 5.72
N LEU A 153 -2.59 -8.34 5.05
CA LEU A 153 -3.44 -9.42 5.54
C LEU A 153 -2.78 -10.79 5.45
N ARG A 154 -1.96 -11.02 4.40
CA ARG A 154 -1.14 -12.24 4.29
C ARG A 154 -0.16 -12.32 5.46
N HIS A 155 0.54 -11.23 5.72
CA HIS A 155 1.51 -11.15 6.81
C HIS A 155 0.84 -11.33 8.18
N LEU A 156 -0.30 -10.66 8.43
CA LEU A 156 -1.09 -10.88 9.65
C LEU A 156 -1.44 -12.34 9.86
N SER A 157 -1.95 -13.03 8.84
CA SER A 157 -2.30 -14.45 8.97
C SER A 157 -1.10 -15.31 9.29
N GLN A 158 0.05 -15.06 8.65
CA GLN A 158 1.27 -15.81 8.89
C GLN A 158 1.82 -15.57 10.29
N GLU A 159 1.81 -14.33 10.77
CA GLU A 159 2.29 -13.96 12.10
C GLU A 159 1.45 -14.61 13.22
N ILE A 160 0.12 -14.61 13.09
CA ILE A 160 -0.73 -15.22 14.12
C ILE A 160 -0.61 -16.75 14.11
N ILE A 161 -0.56 -17.38 12.93
CA ILE A 161 -0.38 -18.82 12.85
C ILE A 161 1.03 -19.21 13.31
N ALA A 162 2.05 -18.43 12.98
CA ALA A 162 3.40 -18.63 13.51
C ALA A 162 3.44 -18.54 15.03
N MET A 163 2.78 -17.55 15.62
CA MET A 163 2.66 -17.43 17.07
C MET A 163 2.02 -18.69 17.68
N ALA A 164 0.92 -19.19 17.10
CA ALA A 164 0.25 -20.39 17.59
C ALA A 164 1.10 -21.66 17.44
N VAL A 165 1.76 -21.84 16.28
CA VAL A 165 2.63 -23.00 16.03
C VAL A 165 3.86 -22.96 16.94
N THR A 166 4.52 -21.81 17.08
CA THR A 166 5.67 -21.64 17.99
C THR A 166 5.27 -21.94 19.44
N PHE A 167 4.07 -21.52 19.86
CA PHE A 167 3.56 -21.87 21.19
C PHE A 167 3.39 -23.38 21.36
N LEU A 168 2.76 -24.07 20.40
CA LEU A 168 2.57 -25.52 20.46
C LEU A 168 3.90 -26.29 20.46
N VAL A 169 4.86 -25.87 19.62
CA VAL A 169 6.19 -26.48 19.55
C VAL A 169 6.95 -26.28 20.85
N ALA A 170 6.90 -25.07 21.43
CA ALA A 170 7.56 -24.78 22.70
C ALA A 170 6.92 -25.56 23.86
N LEU A 171 5.59 -25.73 23.86
CA LEU A 171 4.88 -26.54 24.85
C LEU A 171 5.23 -28.02 24.72
N LEU A 172 5.33 -28.55 23.50
CA LEU A 172 5.76 -29.92 23.25
C LEU A 172 7.20 -30.14 23.73
N ALA A 173 8.12 -29.24 23.37
CA ALA A 173 9.51 -29.30 23.81
C ALA A 173 9.60 -29.26 25.35
N PHE A 174 8.83 -28.38 25.99
CA PHE A 174 8.76 -28.30 27.44
C PHE A 174 8.16 -29.55 28.08
N ALA A 175 7.13 -30.15 27.49
CA ALA A 175 6.54 -31.40 27.97
C ALA A 175 7.53 -32.57 27.89
N ILE A 176 8.34 -32.65 26.83
CA ILE A 176 9.42 -33.63 26.70
C ILE A 176 10.45 -33.42 27.81
N VAL A 177 10.92 -32.19 28.01
CA VAL A 177 11.88 -31.87 29.07
C VAL A 177 11.32 -32.20 30.44
N TYR A 178 10.07 -31.80 30.71
CA TYR A 178 9.38 -32.08 31.95
C TYR A 178 9.28 -33.59 32.21
N PHE A 179 8.95 -34.38 31.18
CA PHE A 179 8.90 -35.82 31.27
C PHE A 179 10.27 -36.43 31.61
N LEU A 180 11.34 -36.03 30.90
CA LEU A 180 12.70 -36.52 31.15
C LEU A 180 13.15 -36.21 32.58
N VAL A 181 12.98 -34.96 33.01
CA VAL A 181 13.40 -34.49 34.33
C VAL A 181 12.55 -35.09 35.45
N SER A 182 11.23 -35.21 35.28
CA SER A 182 10.33 -35.74 36.32
C SER A 182 10.55 -37.22 36.60
N ASN A 183 10.91 -38.00 35.57
CA ASN A 183 11.23 -39.41 35.67
C ASN A 183 12.69 -39.68 36.10
N GLY A 184 13.48 -38.64 36.41
CA GLY A 184 14.86 -38.79 36.89
C GLY A 184 15.89 -39.15 35.81
N LEU A 185 15.53 -39.11 34.52
CA LEU A 185 16.46 -39.42 33.41
C LEU A 185 17.58 -38.38 33.28
N ALA A 186 17.37 -37.18 33.81
CA ALA A 186 18.32 -36.09 33.82
C ALA A 186 19.00 -35.88 35.19
N GLY A 187 18.89 -36.83 36.13
CA GLY A 187 19.45 -36.69 37.48
C GLY A 187 18.48 -36.03 38.49
N GLU A 188 18.74 -36.25 39.78
CA GLU A 188 17.89 -35.74 40.86
C GLU A 188 18.09 -34.23 41.11
N VAL A 189 19.31 -33.70 40.89
CA VAL A 189 19.58 -32.25 41.00
C VAL A 189 18.77 -31.48 39.95
N ALA A 190 18.69 -32.02 38.74
CA ALA A 190 17.97 -31.39 37.63
C ALA A 190 16.47 -31.24 37.93
N LYS A 191 15.87 -32.20 38.65
CA LYS A 191 14.46 -32.15 39.03
C LYS A 191 14.10 -30.95 39.90
N VAL A 192 15.02 -30.56 40.78
CA VAL A 192 14.79 -29.49 41.75
C VAL A 192 15.15 -28.11 41.19
N LEU A 193 16.32 -27.97 40.54
CA LEU A 193 16.86 -26.67 40.14
C LEU A 193 16.56 -26.29 38.69
N VAL A 194 16.59 -27.26 37.77
CA VAL A 194 16.49 -26.98 36.33
C VAL A 194 15.04 -26.68 35.93
N MET A 195 14.06 -27.34 36.56
CA MET A 195 12.65 -27.23 36.16
C MET A 195 12.05 -25.82 36.36
N PRO A 196 12.22 -25.12 37.50
CA PRO A 196 11.73 -23.75 37.67
C PRO A 196 12.43 -22.76 36.74
N LEU A 197 13.75 -22.93 36.52
CA LEU A 197 14.54 -22.06 35.66
C LEU A 197 14.13 -22.20 34.18
N LEU A 198 13.96 -23.43 33.70
CA LEU A 198 13.43 -23.69 32.35
C LEU A 198 12.00 -23.19 32.18
N SER A 199 11.17 -23.27 33.24
CA SER A 199 9.82 -22.72 33.23
C SER A 199 9.81 -21.21 33.01
N ILE A 200 10.70 -20.47 33.71
CA ILE A 200 10.87 -19.02 33.52
C ILE A 200 11.42 -18.73 32.11
N LEU A 201 12.45 -19.45 31.67
CA LEU A 201 13.04 -19.25 30.34
C LEU A 201 12.02 -19.49 29.22
N LEU A 202 11.16 -20.50 29.35
CA LEU A 202 10.07 -20.77 28.42
C LEU A 202 9.09 -19.58 28.37
N LEU A 203 8.66 -19.07 29.53
CA LEU A 203 7.74 -17.93 29.59
C LEU A 203 8.37 -16.68 28.95
N VAL A 204 9.65 -16.41 29.23
CA VAL A 204 10.39 -15.30 28.61
C VAL A 204 10.45 -15.47 27.10
N TYR A 205 10.78 -16.67 26.60
CA TYR A 205 10.83 -16.98 25.17
C TYR A 205 9.46 -16.76 24.50
N LEU A 206 8.39 -17.30 25.10
CA LEU A 206 7.04 -17.16 24.55
C LEU A 206 6.59 -15.70 24.53
N ILE A 207 6.83 -14.93 25.59
CA ILE A 207 6.46 -13.51 25.65
C ILE A 207 7.29 -12.66 24.69
N ALA A 208 8.58 -12.97 24.52
CA ALA A 208 9.40 -12.33 23.50
C ALA A 208 8.83 -12.57 22.10
N ASN A 209 8.33 -13.79 21.83
CA ASN A 209 7.65 -14.12 20.58
C ASN A 209 6.37 -13.29 20.38
N TRP A 210 5.52 -13.12 21.41
CA TRP A 210 4.35 -12.21 21.34
C TRP A 210 4.74 -10.78 20.97
N GLY A 211 5.81 -10.26 21.59
CA GLY A 211 6.33 -8.93 21.30
C GLY A 211 6.83 -8.79 19.85
N SER A 212 7.44 -9.86 19.31
CA SER A 212 7.88 -9.93 17.91
C SER A 212 6.70 -9.95 16.94
N THR A 213 5.71 -10.82 17.16
CA THR A 213 4.48 -10.92 16.35
C THR A 213 3.73 -9.59 16.31
N ALA A 214 3.55 -8.94 17.46
CA ALA A 214 2.92 -7.63 17.50
C ALA A 214 3.70 -6.59 16.68
N LYS A 215 5.04 -6.58 16.74
CA LYS A 215 5.87 -5.67 15.94
C LYS A 215 5.77 -5.97 14.44
N GLY A 216 5.78 -7.25 14.04
CA GLY A 216 5.64 -7.69 12.65
C GLY A 216 4.39 -7.13 11.96
N ILE A 217 3.24 -7.18 12.63
CA ILE A 217 1.95 -6.72 12.08
C ILE A 217 1.95 -5.24 11.66
N HIS A 218 2.77 -4.38 12.29
CA HIS A 218 2.77 -2.92 12.03
C HIS A 218 3.63 -2.50 10.82
N ASN A 219 4.30 -3.42 10.14
CA ASN A 219 5.09 -3.12 8.95
C ASN A 219 4.22 -2.95 7.69
N GLU A 220 3.29 -1.99 7.72
CA GLU A 220 2.36 -1.67 6.62
C GLU A 220 3.10 -1.19 5.35
N GLY A 221 4.36 -0.77 5.47
CA GLY A 221 5.19 -0.28 4.36
C GLY A 221 6.23 -1.28 3.82
N ASN A 222 6.34 -2.49 4.37
CA ASN A 222 7.34 -3.45 3.91
C ASN A 222 6.68 -4.50 3.01
N SER A 223 7.06 -4.56 1.74
CA SER A 223 6.54 -5.52 0.74
C SER A 223 7.18 -6.91 0.83
N GLN A 224 8.04 -7.15 1.82
CA GLN A 224 8.82 -8.38 1.94
C GLN A 224 8.33 -9.25 3.10
N LEU A 225 7.94 -10.49 2.79
CA LEU A 225 7.60 -11.48 3.80
C LEU A 225 8.80 -11.71 4.74
N ALA A 226 8.58 -11.64 6.05
CA ALA A 226 9.60 -11.93 7.04
C ALA A 226 10.18 -13.34 6.81
N LYS A 227 11.51 -13.45 6.70
CA LYS A 227 12.21 -14.74 6.70
C LYS A 227 12.09 -15.33 8.10
N ALA A 228 11.21 -16.32 8.28
CA ALA A 228 11.18 -17.09 9.52
C ALA A 228 12.53 -17.78 9.74
N SER A 229 13.08 -17.66 10.95
CA SER A 229 14.31 -18.35 11.38
C SER A 229 14.16 -19.86 11.19
N SER A 230 15.06 -20.45 10.42
CA SER A 230 15.03 -21.84 9.97
C SER A 230 15.69 -22.81 10.95
N LEU A 231 15.49 -22.65 12.26
CA LEU A 231 15.84 -23.76 13.15
C LEU A 231 14.81 -24.87 12.89
N SER A 232 15.26 -26.01 12.38
CA SER A 232 14.35 -27.12 12.09
C SER A 232 13.71 -27.62 13.39
N LEU A 233 12.45 -28.03 13.33
CA LEU A 233 11.72 -28.60 14.46
C LEU A 233 12.52 -29.74 15.13
N GLY A 234 13.21 -30.55 14.32
CA GLY A 234 14.09 -31.62 14.78
C GLY A 234 15.28 -31.14 15.61
N VAL A 235 15.86 -29.97 15.29
CA VAL A 235 16.93 -29.37 16.11
C VAL A 235 16.37 -28.84 17.44
N ILE A 236 15.19 -28.24 17.44
CA ILE A 236 14.54 -27.77 18.69
C ILE A 236 14.25 -28.95 19.61
N ILE A 237 13.65 -30.03 19.08
CA ILE A 237 13.35 -31.24 19.83
C ILE A 237 14.64 -31.94 20.28
N GLY A 238 15.65 -32.03 19.40
CA GLY A 238 16.95 -32.59 19.72
C GLY A 238 17.64 -31.83 20.86
N LEU A 239 17.64 -30.49 20.82
CA LEU A 239 18.15 -29.66 21.90
C LEU A 239 17.33 -29.82 23.19
N ALA A 240 16.00 -29.93 23.10
CA ALA A 240 15.13 -30.15 24.25
C ALA A 240 15.39 -31.51 24.94
N ILE A 241 16.01 -32.48 24.25
CA ILE A 241 16.43 -33.75 24.84
C ILE A 241 17.87 -33.66 25.36
N VAL A 242 18.79 -33.17 24.52
CA VAL A 242 20.23 -33.16 24.83
C VAL A 242 20.58 -32.18 25.94
N VAL A 243 19.99 -30.99 25.95
CA VAL A 243 20.34 -29.93 26.91
C VAL A 243 19.99 -30.32 28.35
N PRO A 244 18.77 -30.82 28.67
CA PRO A 244 18.47 -31.26 30.03
C PRO A 244 19.32 -32.45 30.49
N LEU A 245 19.58 -33.41 29.61
CA LEU A 245 20.42 -34.58 29.94
C LEU A 245 21.87 -34.16 30.21
N GLY A 246 22.45 -33.31 29.37
CA GLY A 246 23.81 -32.80 29.54
C GLY A 246 23.94 -31.88 30.75
N ALA A 247 22.97 -31.00 30.98
CA ALA A 247 22.92 -30.16 32.17
C ALA A 247 22.78 -31.00 33.45
N GLY A 248 21.99 -32.07 33.40
CA GLY A 248 21.82 -33.03 34.48
C GLY A 248 23.12 -33.67 34.93
N VAL A 249 23.86 -34.28 33.99
CA VAL A 249 25.17 -34.90 34.25
C VAL A 249 26.16 -33.90 34.87
N PHE A 250 26.21 -32.68 34.34
CA PHE A 250 27.12 -31.65 34.83
C PHE A 250 26.71 -31.12 36.23
N LEU A 251 25.41 -30.97 36.49
CA LEU A 251 24.90 -30.52 37.78
C LEU A 251 25.02 -31.58 38.86
N ASP A 252 24.82 -32.86 38.53
CA ASP A 252 25.04 -33.97 39.45
C ASP A 252 26.52 -34.05 39.88
N GLU A 253 27.47 -33.77 38.97
CA GLU A 253 28.90 -33.73 39.28
C GLU A 253 29.28 -32.54 40.19
N LEU A 254 28.65 -31.37 40.00
CA LEU A 254 28.91 -30.16 40.79
C LEU A 254 28.21 -30.11 42.14
N VAL A 255 26.97 -30.60 42.22
CA VAL A 255 26.04 -30.39 43.35
C VAL A 255 25.72 -31.69 44.09
N GLY A 256 26.04 -32.86 43.51
CA GLY A 256 25.66 -34.18 44.05
C GLY A 256 26.12 -34.48 45.48
N ARG A 257 27.08 -33.73 46.04
CA ARG A 257 27.51 -33.87 47.44
C ARG A 257 26.55 -33.27 48.48
N ASP A 258 25.65 -32.36 48.09
CA ASP A 258 24.70 -31.68 48.99
C ASP A 258 23.23 -31.85 48.54
N ILE A 259 22.93 -32.85 47.70
CA ILE A 259 21.60 -33.12 47.12
C ILE A 259 20.49 -33.20 48.18
N ASP A 260 20.73 -33.90 49.29
CA ASP A 260 19.73 -34.10 50.35
C ASP A 260 19.31 -32.78 51.00
N LYS A 261 20.26 -31.84 51.16
CA LYS A 261 19.98 -30.51 51.71
C LYS A 261 19.20 -29.66 50.72
N VAL A 262 19.55 -29.73 49.44
CA VAL A 262 18.85 -29.00 48.37
C VAL A 262 17.43 -29.52 48.19
N GLN A 263 17.22 -30.84 48.30
CA GLN A 263 15.92 -31.47 48.19
C GLN A 263 15.05 -31.21 49.43
N ALA A 264 15.63 -31.26 50.63
CA ALA A 264 14.94 -30.85 51.85
C ALA A 264 14.50 -29.38 51.80
N TRP A 265 15.36 -28.50 51.29
CA TRP A 265 15.03 -27.08 51.08
C TRP A 265 13.90 -26.90 50.06
N ALA A 266 13.97 -27.57 48.91
CA ALA A 266 12.96 -27.47 47.86
C ALA A 266 11.60 -28.08 48.23
N ASN A 267 11.57 -29.07 49.12
CA ASN A 267 10.33 -29.62 49.67
C ASN A 267 9.70 -28.69 50.73
N THR A 268 10.52 -27.83 51.35
CA THR A 268 10.08 -26.88 52.38
C THR A 268 9.52 -25.59 51.75
N PHE A 269 10.08 -25.16 50.61
CA PHE A 269 9.69 -23.91 49.96
C PHE A 269 8.99 -24.15 48.61
N PRO A 270 7.86 -23.47 48.33
CA PRO A 270 7.15 -23.65 47.09
C PRO A 270 7.97 -23.08 45.93
N LEU A 271 8.42 -23.93 45.01
CA LEU A 271 9.12 -23.50 43.79
C LEU A 271 8.12 -22.98 42.74
N PHE A 272 8.55 -22.01 41.93
CA PHE A 272 7.72 -21.43 40.88
C PHE A 272 7.29 -22.47 39.84
N SER A 273 6.03 -22.37 39.40
CA SER A 273 5.46 -23.21 38.35
C SER A 273 4.81 -22.37 37.25
N ALA A 274 5.20 -22.61 35.99
CA ALA A 274 4.69 -21.86 34.85
C ALA A 274 3.30 -22.29 34.36
N TRP A 275 2.71 -23.39 34.86
CA TRP A 275 1.49 -23.98 34.30
C TRP A 275 0.31 -23.00 34.23
N ALA A 276 0.10 -22.20 35.27
CA ALA A 276 -0.96 -21.20 35.27
C ALA A 276 -0.74 -20.10 34.21
N ASN A 277 0.52 -19.65 34.03
CA ASN A 277 0.85 -18.70 32.97
C ASN A 277 0.71 -19.31 31.57
N LEU A 278 1.10 -20.57 31.39
CA LEU A 278 0.94 -21.29 30.12
C LEU A 278 -0.54 -21.50 29.77
N ALA A 279 -1.39 -21.80 30.76
CA ALA A 279 -2.83 -21.90 30.57
C ALA A 279 -3.45 -20.56 30.16
N LEU A 280 -3.08 -19.47 30.84
CA LEU A 280 -3.51 -18.12 30.46
C LEU A 280 -3.04 -17.77 29.03
N LEU A 281 -1.81 -18.11 28.68
CA LEU A 281 -1.26 -17.86 27.35
C LEU A 281 -2.02 -18.64 26.28
N LEU A 282 -2.36 -19.91 26.53
CA LEU A 282 -3.19 -20.71 25.63
C LEU A 282 -4.55 -20.06 25.41
N VAL A 283 -5.23 -19.61 26.48
CA VAL A 283 -6.52 -18.90 26.38
C VAL A 283 -6.38 -17.63 25.54
N CYS A 284 -5.32 -16.85 25.74
CA CYS A 284 -5.05 -15.65 24.95
C CYS A 284 -4.79 -15.97 23.47
N VAL A 285 -4.00 -17.00 23.16
CA VAL A 285 -3.76 -17.44 21.76
C VAL A 285 -5.07 -17.85 21.09
N ILE A 286 -5.90 -18.64 21.78
CA ILE A 286 -7.21 -19.06 21.27
C ILE A 286 -8.11 -17.83 21.02
N ALA A 287 -8.17 -16.88 21.96
CA ALA A 287 -8.98 -15.68 21.81
C ALA A 287 -8.54 -14.83 20.60
N VAL A 288 -7.22 -14.61 20.43
CA VAL A 288 -6.65 -13.88 19.29
C VAL A 288 -7.03 -14.56 17.97
N MET A 289 -6.82 -15.88 17.88
CA MET A 289 -7.18 -16.66 16.68
C MET A 289 -8.68 -16.60 16.40
N ALA A 290 -9.52 -16.80 17.41
CA ALA A 290 -10.97 -16.83 17.29
C ALA A 290 -11.56 -15.49 16.84
N LEU A 291 -10.93 -14.36 17.16
CA LEU A 291 -11.41 -13.04 16.75
C LEU A 291 -10.90 -12.63 15.37
N ILE A 292 -9.65 -12.99 15.01
CA ILE A 292 -9.02 -12.53 13.77
C ILE A 292 -9.30 -13.47 12.59
N MET A 293 -9.20 -14.79 12.78
CA MET A 293 -9.35 -15.75 11.69
C MET A 293 -10.71 -15.70 10.97
N PRO A 294 -11.85 -15.48 11.65
CA PRO A 294 -13.13 -15.36 10.95
C PRO A 294 -13.24 -14.14 10.03
N LEU A 295 -12.54 -13.04 10.34
CA LEU A 295 -12.47 -11.86 9.48
C LEU A 295 -11.60 -12.14 8.26
N LEU A 296 -10.42 -12.76 8.46
CA LEU A 296 -9.55 -13.20 7.36
C LEU A 296 -10.28 -14.18 6.43
N TYR A 297 -11.00 -15.16 6.98
CA TYR A 297 -11.74 -16.15 6.19
C TYR A 297 -12.82 -15.49 5.34
N LYS A 298 -13.59 -14.55 5.91
CA LYS A 298 -14.58 -13.82 5.13
C LYS A 298 -13.94 -12.93 4.08
N ARG A 299 -12.79 -12.31 4.37
CA ARG A 299 -12.05 -11.53 3.39
C ARG A 299 -11.53 -12.38 2.22
N MET A 300 -11.03 -13.59 2.49
CA MET A 300 -10.61 -14.57 1.49
C MET A 300 -11.76 -15.00 0.57
N GLY A 301 -12.99 -15.02 1.08
CA GLY A 301 -14.19 -15.30 0.29
C GLY A 301 -14.54 -14.21 -0.75
N GLN A 302 -14.02 -12.99 -0.59
CA GLN A 302 -14.30 -11.83 -1.45
C GLN A 302 -13.17 -11.54 -2.45
N VAL A 303 -12.22 -12.46 -2.61
CA VAL A 303 -11.09 -12.26 -3.52
C VAL A 303 -11.53 -12.52 -4.96
N THR A 304 -11.23 -11.58 -5.85
CA THR A 304 -11.44 -11.66 -7.30
C THR A 304 -10.11 -11.53 -8.05
N PRO A 305 -9.24 -12.57 -8.07
CA PRO A 305 -7.91 -12.51 -8.66
C PRO A 305 -7.97 -12.68 -10.19
N LYS A 306 -8.86 -11.94 -10.85
CA LYS A 306 -8.94 -11.91 -12.31
C LYS A 306 -7.75 -11.14 -12.87
N THR A 307 -7.26 -11.58 -14.02
CA THR A 307 -6.17 -10.93 -14.76
C THR A 307 -6.57 -10.68 -16.21
N GLU A 308 -7.79 -10.20 -16.40
CA GLU A 308 -8.40 -10.00 -17.71
C GLU A 308 -8.13 -8.57 -18.21
N VAL A 309 -7.90 -8.45 -19.52
CA VAL A 309 -7.68 -7.17 -20.21
C VAL A 309 -8.55 -7.12 -21.46
N SER A 310 -8.92 -5.91 -21.86
CA SER A 310 -9.56 -5.62 -23.15
C SER A 310 -8.49 -5.11 -24.11
N GLU A 311 -8.54 -5.54 -25.36
CA GLU A 311 -7.50 -5.24 -26.34
C GLU A 311 -8.13 -4.81 -27.67
N PHE A 312 -7.62 -3.74 -28.23
CA PHE A 312 -7.98 -3.26 -29.56
C PHE A 312 -6.71 -3.09 -30.40
N ARG A 313 -6.75 -3.64 -31.61
CA ARG A 313 -5.71 -3.47 -32.63
C ARG A 313 -6.38 -3.28 -33.98
N ALA A 314 -5.97 -2.25 -34.69
CA ALA A 314 -6.44 -1.98 -36.05
C ALA A 314 -5.32 -1.32 -36.86
N ASN A 315 -5.49 -1.29 -38.18
CA ASN A 315 -4.74 -0.42 -39.07
C ASN A 315 -5.71 0.64 -39.61
N MET A 316 -5.34 1.91 -39.50
CA MET A 316 -6.11 3.05 -39.94
C MET A 316 -5.27 3.86 -40.93
N GLN A 317 -5.88 4.34 -42.00
CA GLN A 317 -5.23 5.24 -42.96
C GLN A 317 -6.00 6.55 -42.93
N GLU A 318 -5.36 7.59 -42.44
CA GLU A 318 -6.01 8.87 -42.14
C GLU A 318 -5.10 10.02 -42.62
N SER A 319 -5.71 11.10 -43.10
CA SER A 319 -4.97 12.29 -43.59
C SER A 319 -4.66 13.26 -42.45
N VAL A 320 -3.94 12.79 -41.43
CA VAL A 320 -3.63 13.53 -40.20
C VAL A 320 -2.13 13.46 -39.91
N HIS A 321 -1.52 14.56 -39.48
CA HIS A 321 -0.12 14.59 -39.07
C HIS A 321 0.09 13.79 -37.77
N PRO A 322 1.15 12.97 -37.64
CA PRO A 322 1.36 12.13 -36.46
C PRO A 322 1.27 12.86 -35.11
N ASN A 323 1.80 14.09 -35.03
CA ASN A 323 1.74 14.90 -33.80
C ASN A 323 0.31 15.19 -33.32
N GLU A 324 -0.67 15.34 -34.21
CA GLU A 324 -2.05 15.59 -33.81
C GLU A 324 -2.71 14.38 -33.15
N ILE A 325 -2.29 13.16 -33.54
CA ILE A 325 -2.74 11.92 -32.92
C ILE A 325 -2.35 11.93 -31.44
N PHE A 326 -1.12 12.35 -31.14
CA PHE A 326 -0.58 12.36 -29.78
C PHE A 326 -1.26 13.45 -28.93
N ILE A 327 -1.38 14.67 -29.45
CA ILE A 327 -2.05 15.79 -28.77
C ILE A 327 -3.51 15.46 -28.45
N ASN A 328 -4.21 14.79 -29.36
CA ASN A 328 -5.62 14.45 -29.16
C ASN A 328 -5.82 13.53 -27.97
N ILE A 329 -5.01 12.47 -27.89
CA ILE A 329 -5.22 11.42 -26.91
C ILE A 329 -5.10 12.03 -25.52
N GLU A 330 -4.08 12.85 -25.29
CA GLU A 330 -3.88 13.56 -24.02
C GLU A 330 -4.98 14.59 -23.73
N ASN A 331 -5.30 15.47 -24.69
CA ASN A 331 -6.17 16.61 -24.43
C ASN A 331 -7.68 16.32 -24.47
N ILE A 332 -8.10 15.25 -25.15
CA ILE A 332 -9.52 14.93 -25.36
C ILE A 332 -9.86 13.63 -24.64
N VAL A 333 -9.21 12.52 -25.01
CA VAL A 333 -9.56 11.20 -24.47
C VAL A 333 -9.25 11.11 -22.97
N LEU A 334 -8.09 11.63 -22.53
CA LEU A 334 -7.71 11.58 -21.12
C LEU A 334 -8.38 12.67 -20.28
N ALA A 335 -8.57 13.86 -20.84
CA ALA A 335 -9.23 14.95 -20.14
C ALA A 335 -10.68 14.64 -19.78
N ASN A 336 -11.43 14.01 -20.70
CA ASN A 336 -12.82 13.60 -20.47
C ASN A 336 -12.97 12.55 -19.34
N ARG A 337 -11.88 11.85 -19.00
CA ARG A 337 -11.85 10.78 -17.98
C ARG A 337 -11.29 11.24 -16.64
N ARG A 338 -11.12 12.55 -16.43
CA ARG A 338 -10.69 13.11 -15.14
C ARG A 338 -11.83 13.01 -14.12
N TYR A 339 -11.54 12.41 -12.96
CA TYR A 339 -12.48 12.35 -11.85
C TYR A 339 -12.31 13.59 -10.96
N ARG A 340 -13.39 14.34 -10.74
CA ARG A 340 -13.39 15.58 -9.91
C ARG A 340 -12.30 16.58 -10.31
N GLU A 341 -12.08 16.72 -11.62
CA GLU A 341 -11.08 17.62 -12.21
C GLU A 341 -9.63 17.35 -11.77
N VAL A 342 -9.37 16.21 -11.13
CA VAL A 342 -8.01 15.77 -10.77
C VAL A 342 -7.36 15.16 -12.01
N PRO A 343 -6.09 15.52 -12.34
CA PRO A 343 -5.39 14.93 -13.47
C PRO A 343 -5.20 13.43 -13.30
N ASN A 344 -5.14 12.71 -14.43
CA ASN A 344 -4.83 11.28 -14.44
C ASN A 344 -3.34 11.05 -14.17
N ARG A 345 -3.02 9.84 -13.71
CA ARG A 345 -1.64 9.44 -13.38
C ARG A 345 -0.95 8.94 -14.62
N ILE A 346 0.23 9.48 -14.89
CA ILE A 346 1.02 9.14 -16.08
C ILE A 346 2.24 8.35 -15.62
N TYR A 347 2.32 7.07 -16.00
CA TYR A 347 3.43 6.18 -15.64
C TYR A 347 4.45 6.04 -16.76
N ALA A 348 4.02 6.26 -18.00
CA ALA A 348 4.89 6.44 -19.14
C ALA A 348 4.30 7.59 -19.96
N ASP A 349 5.07 8.64 -20.10
CA ASP A 349 4.67 9.79 -20.90
C ASP A 349 4.79 9.49 -22.40
N PHE A 350 3.99 10.18 -23.19
CA PHE A 350 4.00 10.09 -24.65
C PHE A 350 5.24 10.83 -25.17
N ASP A 351 6.31 10.10 -25.51
CA ASP A 351 7.50 10.64 -26.20
C ASP A 351 7.44 10.28 -27.69
N PRO A 352 6.76 11.08 -28.55
CA PRO A 352 6.61 10.76 -29.95
C PRO A 352 7.95 10.91 -30.68
N ARG A 353 8.48 9.78 -31.18
CA ARG A 353 9.72 9.77 -31.96
C ARG A 353 9.41 9.75 -33.44
N LEU A 354 9.49 10.91 -34.08
CA LEU A 354 9.46 11.04 -35.53
C LEU A 354 10.83 10.67 -36.08
N LYS A 355 10.87 9.66 -36.93
CA LYS A 355 12.05 9.26 -37.69
C LYS A 355 11.80 9.65 -39.14
N GLU A 356 12.26 10.85 -39.48
CA GLU A 356 12.20 11.35 -40.85
C GLU A 356 13.14 10.55 -41.75
N GLN A 357 12.66 10.17 -42.92
CA GLN A 357 13.44 9.66 -44.03
C GLN A 357 13.52 10.75 -45.12
N ALA A 358 14.38 10.56 -46.11
CA ALA A 358 14.45 11.49 -47.24
C ALA A 358 13.10 11.60 -47.97
N GLU A 359 12.82 12.77 -48.56
CA GLU A 359 11.65 13.05 -49.40
C GLU A 359 10.28 13.09 -48.69
N GLY A 360 10.19 13.61 -47.46
CA GLY A 360 8.90 13.84 -46.80
C GLY A 360 8.18 12.56 -46.38
N LYS A 361 8.91 11.45 -46.27
CA LYS A 361 8.40 10.19 -45.71
C LYS A 361 9.02 9.98 -44.35
N GLY A 362 8.31 9.34 -43.43
CA GLY A 362 8.87 9.01 -42.14
C GLY A 362 8.08 7.95 -41.42
N SER A 363 8.62 7.51 -40.29
CA SER A 363 7.94 6.62 -39.35
C SER A 363 7.78 7.31 -38.01
N PHE A 364 6.75 6.92 -37.27
CA PHE A 364 6.51 7.41 -35.92
C PHE A 364 6.17 6.26 -34.98
N GLU A 365 6.56 6.43 -33.72
CA GLU A 365 6.27 5.51 -32.63
C GLU A 365 6.07 6.31 -31.35
N GLY A 366 5.08 5.94 -30.56
CA GLY A 366 4.89 6.46 -29.22
C GLY A 366 4.15 5.48 -28.33
N GLU A 367 4.45 5.54 -27.04
CA GLU A 367 3.90 4.68 -26.00
C GLU A 367 3.35 5.51 -24.84
N LEU A 368 2.27 5.05 -24.25
CA LEU A 368 1.58 5.68 -23.14
C LEU A 368 1.15 4.62 -22.14
N LEU A 369 1.40 4.89 -20.86
CA LEU A 369 0.87 4.09 -19.77
C LEU A 369 0.29 5.04 -18.74
N ILE A 370 -1.01 4.93 -18.52
CA ILE A 370 -1.74 5.83 -17.64
C ILE A 370 -2.72 5.09 -16.75
N GLU A 371 -3.13 5.77 -15.69
CA GLU A 371 -4.23 5.36 -14.85
C GLU A 371 -5.17 6.54 -14.60
N THR A 372 -6.47 6.34 -14.79
CA THR A 372 -7.47 7.33 -14.37
C THR A 372 -7.45 7.51 -12.85
N GLN A 373 -7.80 8.69 -12.35
CA GLN A 373 -7.80 8.91 -10.90
C GLN A 373 -8.66 7.85 -10.16
N PRO A 374 -8.13 7.19 -9.11
CA PRO A 374 -8.83 6.09 -8.46
C PRO A 374 -10.09 6.54 -7.74
N THR A 375 -11.16 5.77 -7.91
CA THR A 375 -12.46 6.03 -7.29
C THR A 375 -12.71 5.05 -6.15
N LEU A 376 -13.22 5.54 -5.01
CA LEU A 376 -13.55 4.67 -3.88
C LEU A 376 -14.70 3.73 -4.27
N THR A 377 -14.58 2.46 -3.89
CA THR A 377 -15.59 1.43 -4.16
C THR A 377 -16.07 0.79 -2.87
N ASP A 378 -17.31 0.33 -2.86
CA ASP A 378 -17.92 -0.39 -1.72
C ASP A 378 -17.34 -1.82 -1.54
N GLY A 379 -16.31 -2.20 -2.29
CA GLY A 379 -15.93 -3.57 -2.61
C GLY A 379 -15.87 -4.54 -1.43
N VAL A 380 -15.13 -4.21 -0.36
CA VAL A 380 -14.88 -5.13 0.76
C VAL A 380 -15.87 -4.91 1.90
N THR A 381 -16.93 -5.72 1.93
CA THR A 381 -17.96 -5.69 2.98
C THR A 381 -17.67 -6.72 4.08
N LEU A 382 -16.72 -6.39 4.94
CA LEU A 382 -16.48 -7.16 6.16
C LEU A 382 -17.57 -6.88 7.21
N PRO A 383 -18.03 -7.90 7.97
CA PRO A 383 -19.14 -7.74 8.89
C PRO A 383 -18.72 -6.86 10.06
N GLU A 384 -19.36 -5.70 10.14
CA GLU A 384 -19.02 -4.66 11.10
C GLU A 384 -19.07 -5.14 12.55
N LYS A 385 -20.08 -5.96 12.91
CA LYS A 385 -20.21 -6.55 14.24
C LYS A 385 -18.96 -7.34 14.66
N LYS A 386 -18.31 -8.06 13.73
CA LYS A 386 -17.07 -8.80 14.02
C LYS A 386 -15.87 -7.88 14.19
N LYS A 387 -15.77 -6.79 13.39
CA LYS A 387 -14.74 -5.76 13.58
C LYS A 387 -14.89 -5.10 14.95
N MET A 388 -16.12 -4.71 15.31
CA MET A 388 -16.43 -4.13 16.61
C MET A 388 -16.12 -5.08 17.77
N ALA A 389 -16.46 -6.37 17.64
CA ALA A 389 -16.13 -7.38 18.66
C ALA A 389 -14.61 -7.51 18.86
N LEU A 390 -13.84 -7.57 17.78
CA LEU A 390 -12.37 -7.58 17.85
C LEU A 390 -11.83 -6.34 18.56
N THR A 391 -12.32 -5.13 18.19
CA THR A 391 -11.89 -3.89 18.84
C THR A 391 -12.28 -3.85 20.31
N ALA A 392 -13.52 -4.23 20.66
CA ALA A 392 -14.03 -4.19 22.02
C ALA A 392 -13.27 -5.16 22.93
N VAL A 393 -13.08 -6.41 22.50
CA VAL A 393 -12.29 -7.39 23.28
C VAL A 393 -10.83 -6.95 23.41
N ALA A 394 -10.27 -6.31 22.37
CA ALA A 394 -8.93 -5.71 22.48
C ALA A 394 -8.87 -4.65 23.60
N GLN A 395 -9.87 -3.78 23.73
CA GLN A 395 -9.89 -2.78 24.81
C GLN A 395 -10.12 -3.39 26.19
N VAL A 396 -10.99 -4.39 26.29
CA VAL A 396 -11.16 -5.14 27.54
C VAL A 396 -9.83 -5.77 27.97
N ALA A 397 -9.07 -6.33 27.04
CA ALA A 397 -7.74 -6.86 27.32
C ALA A 397 -6.73 -5.75 27.71
N VAL A 398 -6.79 -4.56 27.12
CA VAL A 398 -5.96 -3.41 27.57
C VAL A 398 -6.26 -3.05 29.03
N VAL A 399 -7.54 -2.94 29.39
CA VAL A 399 -7.94 -2.61 30.76
C VAL A 399 -7.57 -3.74 31.73
N ALA A 400 -7.80 -4.99 31.35
CA ALA A 400 -7.40 -6.15 32.14
C ALA A 400 -5.88 -6.19 32.37
N ALA A 401 -5.07 -5.88 31.35
CA ALA A 401 -3.63 -5.75 31.50
C ALA A 401 -3.25 -4.61 32.46
N ALA A 402 -3.95 -3.46 32.41
CA ALA A 402 -3.71 -2.36 33.35
C ALA A 402 -4.05 -2.75 34.80
N ILE A 403 -5.13 -3.50 35.01
CA ILE A 403 -5.50 -4.03 36.33
C ILE A 403 -4.43 -5.02 36.84
N LEU A 404 -3.98 -5.96 35.99
CA LEU A 404 -2.92 -6.90 36.36
C LEU A 404 -1.61 -6.18 36.71
N PHE A 405 -1.28 -5.10 35.99
CA PHE A 405 -0.12 -4.27 36.31
C PHE A 405 -0.26 -3.57 37.66
N TYR A 406 -1.44 -3.01 37.94
CA TYR A 406 -1.75 -2.39 39.23
C TYR A 406 -1.64 -3.38 40.40
N VAL A 407 -2.28 -4.55 40.28
CA VAL A 407 -2.23 -5.61 41.29
C VAL A 407 -0.80 -6.15 41.47
N GLY A 408 -0.05 -6.34 40.38
CA GLY A 408 1.37 -6.66 40.42
C GLY A 408 2.21 -5.61 41.13
N GLY A 409 1.87 -4.33 40.96
CA GLY A 409 2.46 -3.20 41.66
C GLY A 409 2.22 -3.22 43.17
N LEU A 410 1.01 -3.56 43.60
CA LEU A 410 0.70 -3.77 45.02
C LEU A 410 1.49 -4.95 45.60
N GLN A 411 1.53 -6.09 44.91
CA GLN A 411 2.30 -7.24 45.35
C GLN A 411 3.80 -6.92 45.45
N LEU A 412 4.34 -6.15 44.49
CA LEU A 412 5.73 -5.69 44.52
C LEU A 412 5.99 -4.81 45.75
N ALA A 413 5.06 -3.90 46.09
CA ALA A 413 5.18 -3.04 47.27
C ALA A 413 5.25 -3.86 48.57
N GLU A 414 4.45 -4.92 48.68
CA GLU A 414 4.47 -5.81 49.85
C GLU A 414 5.76 -6.64 49.93
N VAL A 415 6.25 -7.15 48.79
CA VAL A 415 7.53 -7.88 48.72
C VAL A 415 8.69 -6.98 49.15
N LEU A 416 8.74 -5.74 48.63
CA LEU A 416 9.78 -4.79 48.98
C LEU A 416 9.74 -4.39 50.44
N ASP A 417 8.55 -4.21 51.01
CA ASP A 417 8.40 -3.94 52.44
C ASP A 417 8.93 -5.09 53.31
N LEU A 418 8.55 -6.33 52.99
CA LEU A 418 9.02 -7.52 53.71
C LEU A 418 10.54 -7.63 53.66
N VAL A 419 11.14 -7.45 52.48
CA VAL A 419 12.60 -7.63 52.29
C VAL A 419 13.41 -6.47 52.86
N ILE A 420 13.01 -5.23 52.60
CA ILE A 420 13.80 -4.03 52.95
C ILE A 420 13.59 -3.61 54.40
N ARG A 421 12.36 -3.68 54.90
CA ARG A 421 12.00 -3.08 56.21
C ARG A 421 11.86 -4.13 57.30
N GLN A 422 11.18 -5.24 57.04
CA GLN A 422 10.93 -6.26 58.05
C GLN A 422 12.13 -7.20 58.20
N GLY A 423 12.85 -7.46 57.11
CA GLY A 423 13.93 -8.44 57.07
C GLY A 423 13.40 -9.87 57.10
N VAL A 424 14.16 -10.77 56.47
CA VAL A 424 13.77 -12.18 56.34
C VAL A 424 14.73 -13.03 57.18
N ASN A 425 14.35 -13.30 58.43
CA ASN A 425 15.24 -13.91 59.43
C ASN A 425 14.77 -15.30 59.91
N THR A 426 13.55 -15.71 59.58
CA THR A 426 12.95 -17.00 59.99
C THR A 426 12.47 -17.77 58.79
N ASP A 427 12.46 -19.11 58.86
CA ASP A 427 11.97 -19.98 57.77
C ASP A 427 10.52 -19.66 57.36
N ALA A 428 9.68 -19.27 58.31
CA ALA A 428 8.31 -18.81 58.03
C ALA A 428 8.26 -17.51 57.20
N GLN A 429 9.16 -16.57 57.46
CA GLN A 429 9.29 -15.34 56.67
C GLN A 429 9.90 -15.63 55.30
N ILE A 430 10.86 -16.57 55.21
CA ILE A 430 11.44 -17.02 53.93
C ILE A 430 10.33 -17.63 53.05
N ASN A 431 9.49 -18.50 53.63
CA ASN A 431 8.38 -19.11 52.89
C ASN A 431 7.36 -18.07 52.41
N THR A 432 7.01 -17.12 53.27
CA THR A 432 6.15 -15.99 52.91
C THR A 432 6.76 -15.17 51.76
N ALA A 433 8.04 -14.81 51.85
CA ALA A 433 8.74 -14.05 50.81
C ALA A 433 8.79 -14.78 49.48
N ILE A 434 9.08 -16.09 49.48
CA ILE A 434 9.09 -16.92 48.27
C ILE A 434 7.69 -17.02 47.66
N THR A 435 6.66 -17.22 48.48
CA THR A 435 5.27 -17.30 48.01
C THR A 435 4.83 -15.99 47.35
N MET A 436 5.12 -14.85 47.98
CA MET A 436 4.83 -13.52 47.43
C MET A 436 5.64 -13.25 46.16
N GLY A 437 6.91 -13.66 46.13
CA GLY A 437 7.77 -13.57 44.95
C GLY A 437 7.25 -14.39 43.77
N ASN A 438 6.80 -15.63 44.01
CA ASN A 438 6.19 -16.49 42.99
C ASN A 438 4.89 -15.88 42.46
N ASN A 439 4.04 -15.33 43.35
CA ASN A 439 2.82 -14.63 42.93
C ASN A 439 3.14 -13.40 42.07
N LEU A 440 4.17 -12.63 42.44
CA LEU A 440 4.63 -11.48 41.67
C LEU A 440 5.13 -11.91 40.28
N ILE A 441 5.94 -12.97 40.18
CA ILE A 441 6.40 -13.51 38.89
C ILE A 441 5.21 -13.94 38.04
N TRP A 442 4.23 -14.64 38.62
CA TRP A 442 3.00 -15.01 37.93
C TRP A 442 2.25 -13.77 37.41
N LEU A 443 2.07 -12.74 38.24
CA LEU A 443 1.40 -11.48 37.88
C LEU A 443 2.12 -10.73 36.76
N ILE A 444 3.46 -10.67 36.79
CA ILE A 444 4.27 -10.05 35.73
C ILE A 444 4.03 -10.75 34.40
N PHE A 445 4.12 -12.09 34.38
CA PHE A 445 3.90 -12.85 33.15
C PHE A 445 2.44 -12.84 32.68
N ALA A 446 1.48 -12.80 33.61
CA ALA A 446 0.07 -12.62 33.28
C ALA A 446 -0.18 -11.25 32.62
N TRP A 447 0.35 -10.18 33.21
CA TRP A 447 0.29 -8.83 32.65
C TRP A 447 0.90 -8.78 31.24
N LEU A 448 2.11 -9.32 31.06
CA LEU A 448 2.79 -9.32 29.75
C LEU A 448 2.01 -10.10 28.69
N THR A 449 1.41 -11.23 29.07
CA THR A 449 0.61 -12.07 28.17
C THR A 449 -0.65 -11.35 27.71
N VAL A 450 -1.44 -10.81 28.64
CA VAL A 450 -2.69 -10.10 28.31
C VAL A 450 -2.40 -8.81 27.53
N ARG A 451 -1.32 -8.09 27.87
CA ARG A 451 -0.85 -6.93 27.12
C ARG A 451 -0.42 -7.30 25.69
N GLY A 452 0.28 -8.42 25.51
CA GLY A 452 0.65 -8.96 24.21
C GLY A 452 -0.58 -9.23 23.34
N ALA A 453 -1.58 -9.91 23.91
CA ALA A 453 -2.87 -10.18 23.27
C ALA A 453 -3.61 -8.92 22.86
N ALA A 454 -3.73 -7.96 23.77
CA ALA A 454 -4.34 -6.67 23.49
C ALA A 454 -3.65 -5.95 22.32
N ASN A 455 -2.31 -5.96 22.28
CA ASN A 455 -1.55 -5.31 21.21
C ASN A 455 -1.77 -5.95 19.84
N VAL A 456 -1.74 -7.29 19.75
CA VAL A 456 -1.99 -8.02 18.50
C VAL A 456 -3.41 -7.74 17.99
N MET A 457 -4.41 -7.84 18.87
CA MET A 457 -5.81 -7.58 18.50
C MET A 457 -6.05 -6.12 18.08
N ASN A 458 -5.43 -5.15 18.76
CA ASN A 458 -5.52 -3.73 18.39
C ASN A 458 -4.94 -3.46 16.99
N LYS A 459 -3.79 -4.04 16.66
CA LYS A 459 -3.17 -3.87 15.35
C LYS A 459 -3.98 -4.54 14.24
N ALA A 460 -4.47 -5.76 14.49
CA ALA A 460 -5.35 -6.46 13.56
C ALA A 460 -6.67 -5.69 13.34
N SER A 461 -7.28 -5.18 14.42
CA SER A 461 -8.45 -4.30 14.38
C SER A 461 -8.20 -3.10 13.46
N HIS A 462 -7.09 -2.39 13.68
CA HIS A 462 -6.73 -1.21 12.90
C HIS A 462 -6.68 -1.52 11.41
N MET A 463 -6.03 -2.62 11.05
CA MET A 463 -5.87 -3.02 9.66
C MET A 463 -7.21 -3.37 8.98
N PHE A 464 -8.15 -4.02 9.69
CA PHE A 464 -9.49 -4.30 9.14
C PHE A 464 -10.39 -3.08 9.04
N TRP A 465 -10.20 -2.08 9.90
CA TRP A 465 -10.88 -0.78 9.78
C TRP A 465 -10.25 0.06 8.67
N GLY A 466 -8.93 0.00 8.49
CA GLY A 466 -8.18 0.80 7.53
C GLY A 466 -8.20 0.30 6.09
N GLU A 467 -8.60 -0.95 5.82
CA GLU A 467 -8.68 -1.46 4.44
C GLU A 467 -9.73 -0.68 3.61
N MET A 468 -9.27 -0.03 2.55
CA MET A 468 -10.11 0.66 1.57
C MET A 468 -9.82 0.15 0.16
N THR A 469 -10.86 0.06 -0.67
CA THR A 469 -10.75 -0.43 -2.05
C THR A 469 -11.09 0.63 -3.07
N PHE A 470 -10.30 0.69 -4.14
CA PHE A 470 -10.45 1.66 -5.22
C PHE A 470 -10.53 0.97 -6.59
N SER A 471 -11.27 1.58 -7.51
CA SER A 471 -11.34 1.18 -8.92
C SER A 471 -10.80 2.30 -9.81
N SER A 472 -9.98 1.93 -10.77
CA SER A 472 -9.44 2.83 -11.80
C SER A 472 -9.27 2.08 -13.12
N LEU A 473 -9.25 2.83 -14.21
CA LEU A 473 -8.87 2.35 -15.53
C LEU A 473 -7.35 2.44 -15.65
N LEU A 474 -6.69 1.31 -15.86
CA LEU A 474 -5.30 1.26 -16.30
C LEU A 474 -5.30 1.06 -17.82
N MET A 475 -4.64 1.96 -18.55
CA MET A 475 -4.58 1.94 -20.00
C MET A 475 -3.14 1.99 -20.46
N PHE A 476 -2.77 1.04 -21.31
CA PHE A 476 -1.59 1.08 -22.12
C PHE A 476 -1.99 1.35 -23.56
N MET A 477 -1.27 2.24 -24.23
CA MET A 477 -1.44 2.46 -25.65
C MET A 477 -0.08 2.59 -26.32
N LYS A 478 0.09 1.88 -27.42
CA LYS A 478 1.20 2.05 -28.35
C LYS A 478 0.63 2.44 -29.71
N THR A 479 1.20 3.46 -30.33
CA THR A 479 0.83 3.86 -31.69
C THR A 479 2.08 3.89 -32.53
N GLU A 480 2.10 3.08 -33.59
CA GLU A 480 3.19 3.02 -34.56
C GLU A 480 2.64 3.20 -35.97
N GLY A 481 3.45 3.76 -36.86
CA GLY A 481 2.99 4.06 -38.20
C GLY A 481 4.01 4.72 -39.10
N THR A 482 3.58 5.02 -40.32
CA THR A 482 4.34 5.75 -41.32
C THR A 482 3.54 6.92 -41.83
N TYR A 483 4.19 8.04 -42.10
CA TYR A 483 3.56 9.19 -42.72
C TYR A 483 4.28 9.57 -44.02
N THR A 484 3.53 10.14 -44.95
CA THR A 484 4.02 10.68 -46.20
C THR A 484 3.41 12.05 -46.43
N GLU A 485 4.26 13.05 -46.55
CA GLU A 485 3.90 14.42 -46.89
C GLU A 485 3.96 14.59 -48.40
N SER A 486 2.85 14.98 -49.00
CA SER A 486 2.77 15.29 -50.42
C SER A 486 2.42 16.77 -50.57
N ARG A 487 3.27 17.52 -51.27
CA ARG A 487 2.96 18.91 -51.64
C ARG A 487 2.06 18.89 -52.87
N VAL A 488 0.85 19.40 -52.72
CA VAL A 488 -0.08 19.60 -53.82
C VAL A 488 -0.05 21.09 -54.15
N SER A 489 0.57 21.43 -55.29
CA SER A 489 0.53 22.77 -55.85
C SER A 489 -0.64 22.89 -56.82
N THR A 490 -1.51 23.86 -56.58
CA THR A 490 -2.66 24.16 -57.45
C THR A 490 -2.49 25.58 -58.00
N GLY A 491 -2.69 25.79 -59.30
CA GLY A 491 -2.55 27.11 -59.95
C GLY A 491 -1.26 27.35 -60.76
N MET A 492 -0.71 26.35 -61.46
CA MET A 492 0.48 26.51 -62.33
C MET A 492 0.13 26.94 -63.78
N ALA A 493 -0.85 27.81 -64.00
CA ALA A 493 -1.02 28.43 -65.32
C ALA A 493 -0.05 29.61 -65.46
N ILE A 494 0.52 29.82 -66.65
CA ILE A 494 1.54 30.84 -66.97
C ILE A 494 1.13 32.29 -66.56
N HIS A 495 -0.16 32.53 -66.30
CA HIS A 495 -0.72 33.84 -65.94
C HIS A 495 -1.45 33.88 -64.57
N ASP A 496 -1.36 32.82 -63.76
CA ASP A 496 -1.99 32.80 -62.43
C ASP A 496 -1.01 33.36 -61.37
N SER A 497 -1.38 34.47 -60.74
CA SER A 497 -0.56 35.14 -59.72
C SER A 497 -0.72 34.55 -58.32
N THR A 498 -1.60 33.55 -58.15
CA THR A 498 -1.92 32.93 -56.86
C THR A 498 -1.53 31.45 -56.83
N ARG A 499 -0.28 31.18 -56.46
CA ARG A 499 0.17 29.81 -56.15
C ARG A 499 -0.34 29.41 -54.77
N SER A 500 -1.30 28.49 -54.72
CA SER A 500 -1.68 27.82 -53.47
C SER A 500 -0.94 26.50 -53.36
N GLU A 501 -0.16 26.34 -52.28
CA GLU A 501 0.61 25.14 -52.01
C GLU A 501 0.14 24.55 -50.69
N ASN A 502 -0.54 23.40 -50.75
CA ASN A 502 -1.03 22.69 -49.58
C ASN A 502 -0.17 21.44 -49.35
N VAL A 503 0.27 21.24 -48.10
CA VAL A 503 0.95 20.02 -47.68
C VAL A 503 -0.12 19.04 -47.18
N VAL A 504 -0.33 17.97 -47.93
CA VAL A 504 -1.24 16.89 -47.53
C VAL A 504 -0.41 15.79 -46.88
N VAL A 505 -0.67 15.53 -45.60
CA VAL A 505 -0.02 14.45 -44.85
C VAL A 505 -0.94 13.25 -44.81
N ARG A 506 -0.48 12.11 -45.34
CA ARG A 506 -1.16 10.82 -45.20
C ARG A 506 -0.41 9.96 -44.20
N SER A 507 -1.13 9.43 -43.22
CA SER A 507 -0.56 8.60 -42.17
C SER A 507 -1.23 7.24 -42.14
N SER A 508 -0.42 6.19 -42.13
CA SER A 508 -0.82 4.83 -41.78
C SER A 508 -0.56 4.64 -40.29
N ILE A 509 -1.62 4.42 -39.52
CA ILE A 509 -1.62 4.42 -38.05
C ILE A 509 -2.05 3.03 -37.57
N THR A 510 -1.21 2.40 -36.75
CA THR A 510 -1.52 1.11 -36.11
C THR A 510 -1.62 1.32 -34.60
N PRO A 511 -2.80 1.69 -34.06
CA PRO A 511 -2.99 1.78 -32.62
C PRO A 511 -3.14 0.39 -32.01
N TRP A 512 -2.42 0.18 -30.91
CA TRP A 512 -2.56 -0.96 -30.02
C TRP A 512 -2.95 -0.47 -28.63
N ILE A 513 -4.20 -0.67 -28.26
CA ILE A 513 -4.78 -0.17 -27.01
C ILE A 513 -5.11 -1.37 -26.14
N ILE A 514 -4.60 -1.38 -24.91
CA ILE A 514 -4.92 -2.38 -23.89
C ILE A 514 -5.45 -1.65 -22.68
N THR A 515 -6.63 -2.05 -22.22
CA THR A 515 -7.27 -1.47 -21.05
C THR A 515 -7.70 -2.54 -20.07
N SER A 516 -7.73 -2.16 -18.80
CA SER A 516 -8.29 -2.99 -17.73
C SER A 516 -8.82 -2.11 -16.61
N ARG A 517 -9.99 -2.47 -16.07
CA ARG A 517 -10.48 -1.92 -14.80
C ARG A 517 -9.81 -2.65 -13.65
N ILE A 518 -8.88 -1.96 -12.98
CA ILE A 518 -8.14 -2.53 -11.87
C ILE A 518 -8.84 -2.26 -10.55
N ASN A 519 -8.95 -3.29 -9.72
CA ASN A 519 -9.41 -3.18 -8.34
C ASN A 519 -8.17 -3.17 -7.45
N THR A 520 -8.03 -2.13 -6.65
CA THR A 520 -6.87 -1.91 -5.79
C THR A 520 -7.27 -1.82 -4.33
N SER A 521 -6.38 -2.23 -3.43
CA SER A 521 -6.56 -2.16 -1.99
C SER A 521 -5.44 -1.35 -1.36
N ILE A 522 -5.76 -0.51 -0.40
CA ILE A 522 -4.82 0.28 0.38
C ILE A 522 -5.22 0.23 1.85
N PHE A 523 -4.26 0.35 2.76
CA PHE A 523 -4.51 0.37 4.19
C PHE A 523 -4.29 1.79 4.70
N ALA A 524 -5.40 2.45 5.03
CA ALA A 524 -5.36 3.75 5.67
C ALA A 524 -4.72 3.62 7.06
N THR A 525 -4.01 4.67 7.45
CA THR A 525 -3.54 4.90 8.82
C THR A 525 -4.38 5.98 9.46
N SER A 526 -4.30 6.13 10.78
CA SER A 526 -4.91 7.27 11.49
C SER A 526 -3.90 8.35 11.80
N GLY A 527 -4.20 9.59 11.41
CA GLY A 527 -3.40 10.78 11.74
C GLY A 527 -2.87 11.45 10.48
N MET A 528 -1.54 11.42 10.31
CA MET A 528 -0.86 11.96 9.14
C MET A 528 -0.64 10.87 8.08
N ASN A 529 -0.53 11.29 6.81
CA ASN A 529 -0.26 10.41 5.67
C ASN A 529 -1.37 9.38 5.38
N ASN A 530 -2.62 9.78 5.57
CA ASN A 530 -3.78 8.93 5.29
C ASN A 530 -3.82 8.58 3.80
N LEU A 531 -3.91 7.29 3.47
CA LEU A 531 -3.89 6.77 2.09
C LEU A 531 -2.59 7.05 1.31
N GLU A 532 -1.49 7.30 2.02
CA GLU A 532 -0.14 7.43 1.43
C GLU A 532 0.67 6.10 1.51
N SER A 533 0.01 4.98 1.81
CA SER A 533 0.61 3.65 1.89
C SER A 533 0.62 2.95 0.53
N PRO A 534 1.47 1.91 0.33
CA PRO A 534 1.50 1.18 -0.92
C PRO A 534 0.12 0.61 -1.29
N ARG A 535 -0.27 0.83 -2.53
CA ARG A 535 -1.54 0.35 -3.09
C ARG A 535 -1.32 -0.98 -3.82
N PHE A 536 -2.16 -1.97 -3.55
CA PHE A 536 -2.03 -3.34 -4.06
C PHE A 536 -3.08 -3.62 -5.14
N ILE A 537 -2.68 -4.10 -6.32
CA ILE A 537 -3.59 -4.52 -7.39
C ILE A 537 -4.15 -5.90 -7.04
N MET A 538 -5.45 -5.94 -6.75
CA MET A 538 -6.17 -7.14 -6.31
C MET A 538 -6.84 -7.90 -7.45
N GLY A 539 -7.11 -7.23 -8.56
CA GLY A 539 -7.70 -7.83 -9.74
C GLY A 539 -7.71 -6.88 -10.92
N MET A 540 -7.75 -7.44 -12.11
CA MET A 540 -7.82 -6.76 -13.40
C MET A 540 -9.03 -7.34 -14.14
N ASN A 541 -10.00 -6.48 -14.43
CA ASN A 541 -11.26 -6.87 -15.06
C ASN A 541 -11.32 -6.31 -16.47
N LYS A 542 -11.89 -7.12 -17.37
CA LYS A 542 -12.24 -6.68 -18.71
C LYS A 542 -13.23 -5.50 -18.67
N ASN A 543 -13.08 -4.61 -19.62
CA ASN A 543 -13.79 -3.33 -19.74
C ASN A 543 -14.05 -2.98 -21.22
N ASP A 544 -14.60 -3.93 -21.97
CA ASP A 544 -14.82 -3.81 -23.42
C ASP A 544 -15.64 -2.57 -23.81
N THR A 545 -16.63 -2.18 -22.99
CA THR A 545 -17.47 -0.99 -23.22
C THR A 545 -16.63 0.30 -23.23
N GLU A 546 -15.83 0.51 -22.18
CA GLU A 546 -15.00 1.70 -22.04
C GLU A 546 -13.88 1.74 -23.09
N LEU A 547 -13.34 0.58 -23.48
CA LEU A 547 -12.44 0.46 -24.63
C LEU A 547 -13.14 0.87 -25.94
N GLY A 548 -14.38 0.42 -26.16
CA GLY A 548 -15.17 0.78 -27.33
C GLY A 548 -15.42 2.28 -27.42
N GLU A 549 -15.73 2.93 -26.29
CA GLU A 549 -15.88 4.38 -26.20
C GLU A 549 -14.57 5.11 -26.55
N ILE A 550 -13.45 4.71 -25.96
CA ILE A 550 -12.11 5.26 -26.26
C ILE A 550 -11.81 5.15 -27.76
N VAL A 551 -12.03 3.97 -28.35
CA VAL A 551 -11.77 3.73 -29.78
C VAL A 551 -12.69 4.58 -30.65
N THR A 552 -13.94 4.79 -30.24
CA THR A 552 -14.92 5.58 -30.97
C THR A 552 -14.56 7.06 -30.94
N GLU A 553 -14.14 7.60 -29.80
CA GLU A 553 -13.65 8.97 -29.65
C GLU A 553 -12.41 9.22 -30.53
N ILE A 554 -11.43 8.31 -30.52
CA ILE A 554 -10.22 8.41 -31.36
C ILE A 554 -10.60 8.43 -32.85
N LYS A 555 -11.45 7.50 -33.30
CA LYS A 555 -11.89 7.43 -34.71
C LYS A 555 -12.68 8.66 -35.14
N ALA A 556 -13.59 9.15 -34.29
CA ALA A 556 -14.40 10.33 -34.58
C ALA A 556 -13.52 11.56 -34.79
N PHE A 557 -12.45 11.71 -33.99
CA PHE A 557 -11.52 12.81 -34.15
C PHE A 557 -10.70 12.73 -35.44
N LEU A 558 -10.12 11.56 -35.74
CA LEU A 558 -9.27 11.38 -36.93
C LEU A 558 -10.05 11.75 -38.21
N ARG A 559 -11.30 11.30 -38.31
CA ARG A 559 -12.23 11.65 -39.41
C ARG A 559 -12.61 13.13 -39.45
N GLY A 560 -12.82 13.75 -38.29
CA GLY A 560 -13.16 15.17 -38.20
C GLY A 560 -12.06 16.08 -38.76
N ARG A 561 -10.78 15.69 -38.62
CA ARG A 561 -9.63 16.42 -39.19
C ARG A 561 -9.40 16.14 -40.66
N GLU A 562 -9.64 14.90 -41.11
CA GLU A 562 -9.58 14.55 -42.54
C GLU A 562 -10.49 15.45 -43.39
N THR A 563 -11.67 15.80 -42.88
CA THR A 563 -12.65 16.66 -43.56
C THR A 563 -12.14 18.10 -43.79
N ILE A 564 -11.17 18.56 -43.00
CA ILE A 564 -10.58 19.92 -43.10
C ILE A 564 -9.37 19.93 -44.05
N ALA A 565 -8.67 18.80 -44.20
CA ALA A 565 -7.45 18.69 -44.99
C ALA A 565 -7.66 18.08 -46.40
N SER A 566 -8.77 17.37 -46.61
CA SER A 566 -9.10 16.75 -47.90
C SER A 566 -10.16 17.55 -48.65
N ILE A 567 -9.97 17.69 -49.96
CA ILE A 567 -10.96 18.23 -50.90
C ILE A 567 -12.07 17.18 -51.05
N THR A 568 -12.87 16.98 -50.01
CA THR A 568 -14.02 16.05 -50.03
C THR A 568 -15.35 16.80 -50.07
N ASN A 569 -15.33 18.12 -49.87
CA ASN A 569 -16.54 18.93 -49.90
C ASN A 569 -16.93 19.21 -51.37
N GLU A 570 -18.17 18.90 -51.73
CA GLU A 570 -18.74 19.14 -53.07
C GLU A 570 -18.63 20.63 -53.47
N ALA A 571 -18.61 21.52 -52.49
CA ALA A 571 -18.37 22.95 -52.64
C ALA A 571 -16.93 23.31 -53.07
N ASP A 572 -15.91 22.60 -52.58
CA ASP A 572 -14.52 22.83 -52.99
C ASP A 572 -14.22 22.20 -54.35
N LEU A 573 -14.88 21.08 -54.66
CA LEU A 573 -14.83 20.47 -55.99
C LEU A 573 -15.53 21.37 -57.03
N ALA A 574 -16.62 22.04 -56.65
CA ALA A 574 -17.25 23.09 -57.44
C ALA A 574 -16.30 24.28 -57.63
N ASN A 575 -15.65 24.78 -56.57
CA ASN A 575 -14.68 25.88 -56.68
C ASN A 575 -13.46 25.53 -57.55
N ALA A 576 -12.92 24.32 -57.44
CA ALA A 576 -11.85 23.83 -58.31
C ALA A 576 -12.33 23.73 -59.77
N GLY A 577 -13.58 23.30 -59.99
CA GLY A 577 -14.25 23.31 -61.29
C GLY A 577 -14.40 24.72 -61.87
N THR A 578 -14.81 25.70 -61.04
CA THR A 578 -14.94 27.12 -61.43
C THR A 578 -13.59 27.72 -61.81
N ILE A 579 -12.52 27.44 -61.04
CA ILE A 579 -11.15 27.87 -61.36
C ILE A 579 -10.67 27.24 -62.68
N HIS A 580 -11.01 25.97 -62.93
CA HIS A 580 -10.70 25.32 -64.20
C HIS A 580 -11.49 25.92 -65.38
N GLN A 581 -12.75 26.30 -65.17
CA GLN A 581 -13.60 26.96 -66.17
C GLN A 581 -13.10 28.37 -66.49
N VAL A 582 -12.73 29.15 -65.48
CA VAL A 582 -12.13 30.48 -65.64
C VAL A 582 -10.80 30.36 -66.40
N ASN A 583 -9.94 29.39 -66.05
CA ASN A 583 -8.69 29.14 -66.78
C ASN A 583 -8.91 28.70 -68.24
N GLN A 584 -9.98 27.94 -68.54
CA GLN A 584 -10.35 27.61 -69.92
C GLN A 584 -10.86 28.83 -70.69
N GLN A 585 -11.64 29.72 -70.05
CA GLN A 585 -12.13 30.94 -70.67
C GLN A 585 -10.99 31.92 -70.97
N THR A 586 -10.01 32.07 -70.06
CA THR A 586 -8.80 32.88 -70.30
C THR A 586 -7.95 32.31 -71.45
N ARG A 587 -7.85 30.98 -71.58
CA ARG A 587 -7.19 30.34 -72.73
C ARG A 587 -7.93 30.57 -74.04
N SER A 588 -9.26 30.52 -74.03
CA SER A 588 -10.08 30.71 -75.25
C SER A 588 -10.00 32.12 -75.84
N HIS A 589 -9.65 33.12 -75.04
CA HIS A 589 -9.46 34.50 -75.52
C HIS A 589 -8.12 34.71 -76.27
N ASN A 590 -7.14 33.80 -76.14
CA ASN A 590 -5.83 33.94 -76.79
C ASN A 590 -5.71 33.25 -78.16
N ASP A 591 -6.72 32.49 -78.61
CA ASP A 591 -6.71 31.78 -79.90
C ASP A 591 -7.37 32.57 -81.06
N THR A 592 -7.63 33.87 -80.89
CA THR A 592 -8.17 34.72 -81.96
C THR A 592 -7.03 35.44 -82.71
N PRO A 593 -6.82 35.23 -84.03
CA PRO A 593 -5.74 35.87 -84.76
C PRO A 593 -6.13 37.28 -85.24
N GLN A 594 -6.03 38.27 -84.36
CA GLN A 594 -6.06 39.73 -84.65
C GLN A 594 -5.76 40.42 -83.30
N SER A 595 -4.61 40.99 -83.00
CA SER A 595 -3.73 41.88 -83.74
C SER A 595 -2.30 41.72 -83.23
N LYS A 596 -1.34 41.44 -84.10
CA LYS A 596 0.08 41.65 -83.78
C LYS A 596 0.27 43.16 -83.58
N ILE A 597 0.36 43.59 -82.32
CA ILE A 597 1.02 44.84 -81.99
C ILE A 597 2.49 44.56 -82.30
N THR A 598 2.98 45.15 -83.38
CA THR A 598 4.39 45.11 -83.76
C THR A 598 5.21 45.80 -82.67
N LEU A 599 6.31 45.16 -82.24
CA LEU A 599 7.28 45.66 -81.26
C LEU A 599 7.77 47.10 -81.55
N GLU A 600 7.65 47.60 -82.78
CA GLU A 600 7.95 49.00 -83.15
C GLU A 600 7.02 50.03 -82.46
N GLN A 601 5.76 49.70 -82.17
CA GLN A 601 4.83 50.64 -81.52
C GLN A 601 4.99 50.70 -79.99
N GLU A 602 5.54 49.64 -79.37
CA GLU A 602 5.90 49.64 -77.94
C GLU A 602 7.24 50.34 -77.69
N GLU A 603 8.21 50.25 -78.62
CA GLU A 603 9.46 51.02 -78.53
C GLU A 603 9.24 52.54 -78.73
N ASP A 604 8.35 52.94 -79.65
CA ASP A 604 7.99 54.35 -79.83
C ASP A 604 7.21 54.93 -78.64
N ALA A 605 6.34 54.14 -77.99
CA ALA A 605 5.61 54.55 -76.79
C ALA A 605 6.52 54.60 -75.54
N ALA A 606 7.50 53.70 -75.43
CA ALA A 606 8.50 53.70 -74.37
C ALA A 606 9.51 54.86 -74.54
N GLY A 607 9.87 55.23 -75.78
CA GLY A 607 10.69 56.41 -76.08
C GLY A 607 10.03 57.74 -75.72
N PHE A 608 8.70 57.84 -75.90
CA PHE A 608 7.93 59.04 -75.55
C PHE A 608 7.82 59.26 -74.02
N LEU A 609 7.74 58.18 -73.24
CA LEU A 609 7.72 58.24 -71.77
C LEU A 609 9.10 58.54 -71.17
N ARG A 610 10.19 58.10 -71.83
CA ARG A 610 11.57 58.38 -71.40
C ARG A 610 11.96 59.87 -71.59
N ASN A 611 11.54 60.47 -72.71
CA ASN A 611 11.79 61.90 -72.97
C ASN A 611 10.96 62.87 -72.10
N ASN A 612 9.87 62.41 -71.49
CA ASN A 612 9.07 63.23 -70.56
C ASN A 612 9.59 63.12 -69.12
N ALA A 613 10.18 62.00 -68.72
CA ALA A 613 10.83 61.84 -67.42
C ALA A 613 12.11 62.70 -67.31
N ASP A 614 12.94 62.76 -68.36
CA ASP A 614 14.16 63.56 -68.37
C ASP A 614 13.91 65.09 -68.38
N LYS A 615 12.71 65.55 -68.77
CA LYS A 615 12.31 66.97 -68.73
C LYS A 615 11.67 67.41 -67.41
N GLU A 616 11.18 66.48 -66.59
CA GLU A 616 10.66 66.79 -65.26
C GLU A 616 11.76 66.87 -64.19
N ASP A 617 12.92 66.22 -64.41
CA ASP A 617 14.09 66.29 -63.52
C ASP A 617 15.02 67.50 -63.79
N GLU A 618 14.92 68.16 -64.96
CA GLU A 618 15.67 69.42 -65.24
C GLU A 618 15.02 70.69 -64.64
N ASN A 619 13.79 70.59 -64.11
CA ASN A 619 13.06 71.71 -63.48
C ASN A 619 13.03 71.64 -61.94
N LYS A 620 13.90 70.83 -61.35
CA LYS A 620 14.18 70.76 -59.90
C LYS A 620 15.68 70.85 -59.57
N SER A 621 16.33 71.88 -60.11
CA SER A 621 17.59 72.45 -59.61
C SER A 621 17.41 73.95 -59.41
#